data_AF-A0A7W0YBT6-F1
#
_entry.id   AF-A0A7W0YBT6-F1
#
_cell.length_a   1.000
_cell.length_b   1.000
_cell.length_c   1.000
_cell.angle_alpha   90.00
_cell.angle_beta   90.00
_cell.angle_gamma   90.00
#
_symmetry.space_group_name_H-M   'P 1'
#
loop_
_entity.id
_entity.type
_entity.pdbx_description
1 polymer ?
#
loop_
_entity_poly.entity_id
_entity_poly.type
_entity_poly.pdbx_seq_one_letter_code
_entity_poly.pdbx_strand_id
1 'polypeptide(L)'
;MLKTSSLMAAASIFVTGCADLTPLQNAGVFGAAGGAAAGGIARASGASTGESIAIGAATGAVVAAVTYIIAKHEATERQHRIAEERALRAYAEMSAKRKASMKARKTRYIAVDTEKNEKTSADAKKSVMIWDTQSQEVVGNNVYDVKSPPPVGSTAKFDTYSAEYVGSGS
;
A
#
# COMPACT_ATOMS: atom_id res chain seq x y z
N MET A 1 28.34 48.51 -6.74
CA MET A 1 28.55 47.74 -7.98
C MET A 1 28.87 46.30 -7.61
N LEU A 2 28.08 45.37 -8.15
CA LEU A 2 27.95 43.96 -7.80
C LEU A 2 29.00 43.12 -8.56
N LYS A 3 29.70 42.19 -7.90
CA LYS A 3 30.47 41.12 -8.58
C LYS A 3 30.22 39.78 -7.89
N THR A 4 29.13 39.13 -8.27
CA THR A 4 28.82 37.73 -7.97
C THR A 4 29.51 36.85 -9.02
N SER A 5 30.52 36.09 -8.61
CA SER A 5 31.12 35.04 -9.44
C SER A 5 30.35 33.74 -9.21
N SER A 6 29.54 33.36 -10.21
CA SER A 6 28.79 32.12 -10.25
C SER A 6 29.72 30.94 -10.49
N LEU A 7 29.85 30.05 -9.51
CA LEU A 7 30.37 28.69 -9.73
C LEU A 7 29.23 27.84 -10.31
N MET A 8 29.26 27.56 -11.62
CA MET A 8 28.47 26.49 -12.20
C MET A 8 29.13 25.15 -11.85
N ALA A 9 28.54 24.41 -10.91
CA ALA A 9 28.83 23.00 -10.72
C ALA A 9 28.04 22.19 -11.75
N ALA A 10 28.69 21.80 -12.83
CA ALA A 10 28.16 20.82 -13.79
C ALA A 10 28.25 19.42 -13.17
N ALA A 11 27.14 18.92 -12.61
CA ALA A 11 27.02 17.53 -12.21
C ALA A 11 26.70 16.69 -13.45
N SER A 12 27.73 16.06 -14.03
CA SER A 12 27.59 15.04 -15.06
C SER A 12 26.91 13.79 -14.48
N ILE A 13 25.63 13.62 -14.76
CA ILE A 13 24.86 12.41 -14.45
C ILE A 13 25.29 11.32 -15.43
N PHE A 14 26.12 10.39 -14.97
CA PHE A 14 26.33 9.12 -15.66
C PHE A 14 25.04 8.30 -15.58
N VAL A 15 24.24 8.31 -16.65
CA VAL A 15 23.16 7.33 -16.86
C VAL A 15 23.77 6.13 -17.56
N THR A 16 24.17 5.12 -16.79
CA THR A 16 24.53 3.81 -17.32
C THR A 16 24.01 2.72 -16.39
N GLY A 17 23.17 1.83 -16.91
CA GLY A 17 22.96 0.50 -16.36
C GLY A 17 21.51 0.11 -16.09
N CYS A 18 20.82 -0.36 -17.14
CA CYS A 18 19.72 -1.31 -16.97
C CYS A 18 20.31 -2.72 -16.80
N ALA A 19 20.09 -3.39 -15.66
CA ALA A 19 19.89 -4.84 -15.56
C ALA A 19 19.50 -5.25 -14.13
N ASP A 20 18.32 -5.89 -14.01
CA ASP A 20 17.87 -6.81 -12.96
C ASP A 20 18.11 -6.44 -11.49
N LEU A 21 17.23 -5.59 -10.96
CA LEU A 21 16.98 -5.52 -9.52
C LEU A 21 15.69 -6.29 -9.20
N THR A 22 15.79 -7.24 -8.26
CA THR A 22 14.61 -7.93 -7.72
C THR A 22 13.59 -6.90 -7.19
N PRO A 23 12.27 -7.21 -7.14
CA PRO A 23 11.25 -6.25 -6.69
C PRO A 23 11.55 -5.63 -5.31
N LEU A 24 12.29 -6.36 -4.46
CA LEU A 24 12.75 -5.90 -3.15
C LEU A 24 13.89 -4.88 -3.21
N GLN A 25 14.79 -4.96 -4.20
CA GLN A 25 15.90 -4.01 -4.39
C GLN A 25 15.48 -2.74 -5.13
N ASN A 26 14.47 -2.82 -6.01
CA ASN A 26 13.90 -1.62 -6.66
C ASN A 26 13.22 -0.68 -5.65
N ALA A 27 12.58 -1.24 -4.61
CA ALA A 27 12.01 -0.43 -3.54
C ALA A 27 13.07 0.39 -2.76
N GLY A 28 14.31 -0.12 -2.66
CA GLY A 28 15.42 0.57 -1.98
C GLY A 28 16.03 1.72 -2.80
N VAL A 29 16.22 1.54 -4.11
CA VAL A 29 16.83 2.56 -4.98
C VAL A 29 15.85 3.68 -5.32
N PHE A 30 14.59 3.34 -5.64
CA PHE A 30 13.57 4.34 -5.93
C PHE A 30 12.98 4.98 -4.67
N GLY A 31 12.99 4.28 -3.53
CA GLY A 31 12.59 4.83 -2.23
C GLY A 31 13.59 5.83 -1.66
N ALA A 32 14.89 5.57 -1.80
CA ALA A 32 15.95 6.47 -1.32
C ALA A 32 16.08 7.73 -2.18
N ALA A 33 15.96 7.61 -3.51
CA ALA A 33 16.04 8.76 -4.41
C ALA A 33 14.77 9.64 -4.37
N GLY A 34 13.58 9.04 -4.24
CA GLY A 34 12.32 9.78 -4.17
C GLY A 34 12.15 10.58 -2.88
N GLY A 35 12.52 10.01 -1.73
CA GLY A 35 12.43 10.70 -0.44
C GLY A 35 13.42 11.86 -0.28
N ALA A 36 14.61 11.72 -0.87
CA ALA A 36 15.63 12.78 -0.84
C ALA A 36 15.25 13.98 -1.73
N ALA A 37 14.62 13.76 -2.89
CA ALA A 37 14.20 14.85 -3.77
C ALA A 37 13.04 15.68 -3.17
N ALA A 38 12.04 15.03 -2.56
CA ALA A 38 10.92 15.73 -1.92
C ALA A 38 11.33 16.45 -0.62
N GLY A 39 12.19 15.83 0.20
CA GLY A 39 12.78 16.48 1.37
C GLY A 39 13.69 17.66 1.02
N GLY A 40 14.39 17.58 -0.13
CA GLY A 40 15.18 18.68 -0.68
C GLY A 40 14.35 19.91 -1.06
N ILE A 41 13.18 19.71 -1.68
CA ILE A 41 12.27 20.80 -2.03
C ILE A 41 11.64 21.42 -0.77
N ALA A 42 11.24 20.61 0.21
CA ALA A 42 10.68 21.09 1.47
C ALA A 42 11.70 21.90 2.30
N ARG A 43 12.97 21.48 2.29
CA ARG A 43 14.05 22.25 2.92
C ARG A 43 14.33 23.56 2.17
N ALA A 44 14.22 23.54 0.84
CA ALA A 44 14.34 24.73 0.01
C ALA A 44 13.20 25.74 0.24
N SER A 45 12.03 25.28 0.71
CA SER A 45 10.88 26.13 1.09
C SER A 45 10.83 26.50 2.58
N GLY A 46 11.88 26.23 3.36
CA GLY A 46 12.00 26.67 4.76
C GLY A 46 11.52 25.69 5.84
N ALA A 47 11.22 24.43 5.49
CA ALA A 47 10.88 23.42 6.49
C ALA A 47 12.09 23.05 7.34
N SER A 48 11.89 22.82 8.65
CA SER A 48 12.95 22.36 9.54
C SER A 48 13.46 20.97 9.11
N THR A 49 14.71 20.63 9.46
CA THR A 49 15.32 19.33 9.13
C THR A 49 14.47 18.15 9.56
N GLY A 50 13.75 18.27 10.69
CA GLY A 50 12.84 17.24 11.18
C GLY A 50 11.57 17.11 10.32
N GLU A 51 11.00 18.22 9.87
CA GLU A 51 9.83 18.22 8.99
C GLU A 51 10.15 17.73 7.58
N SER A 52 11.33 18.08 7.03
CA SER A 52 11.72 17.66 5.68
C SER A 52 11.96 16.14 5.58
N ILE A 53 12.44 15.50 6.65
CA ILE A 53 12.56 14.04 6.74
C ILE A 53 11.17 13.39 6.85
N ALA A 54 10.27 13.96 7.65
CA ALA A 54 8.91 13.44 7.82
C ALA A 54 8.09 13.55 6.52
N ILE A 55 8.24 14.65 5.78
CA ILE A 55 7.56 14.89 4.49
C ILE A 55 8.16 14.01 3.37
N GLY A 56 9.49 13.89 3.33
CA GLY A 56 10.18 13.01 2.39
C GLY A 56 9.84 11.52 2.57
N ALA A 57 9.55 11.10 3.80
CA ALA A 57 9.09 9.73 4.09
C ALA A 57 7.61 9.49 3.72
N ALA A 58 6.78 10.53 3.66
CA ALA A 58 5.33 10.41 3.46
C ALA A 58 4.89 10.38 1.99
N THR A 59 5.76 10.73 1.04
CA THR A 59 5.41 10.97 -0.38
C THR A 59 6.12 10.05 -1.37
N GLY A 60 6.49 8.84 -0.95
CA GLY A 60 6.70 7.77 -1.93
C GLY A 60 5.36 7.33 -2.48
N ALA A 61 5.06 7.61 -3.75
CA ALA A 61 3.89 7.05 -4.41
C ALA A 61 4.00 5.52 -4.39
N VAL A 62 3.37 4.87 -3.41
CA VAL A 62 3.30 3.42 -3.33
C VAL A 62 2.38 2.98 -4.46
N VAL A 63 2.97 2.51 -5.56
CA VAL A 63 2.23 1.76 -6.58
C VAL A 63 1.76 0.48 -5.90
N ALA A 64 0.48 0.43 -5.54
CA ALA A 64 -0.13 -0.79 -5.00
C ALA A 64 0.05 -1.92 -6.02
N ALA A 65 0.70 -3.00 -5.61
CA ALA A 65 0.81 -4.19 -6.45
C ALA A 65 -0.59 -4.71 -6.78
N VAL A 66 -0.82 -5.15 -8.03
CA VAL A 66 -2.09 -5.75 -8.41
C VAL A 66 -2.14 -7.16 -7.82
N THR A 67 -3.18 -7.47 -7.04
CA THR A 67 -3.38 -8.81 -6.49
C THR A 67 -3.76 -9.78 -7.61
N TYR A 68 -3.15 -10.97 -7.63
CA TYR A 68 -3.52 -11.99 -8.61
C TYR A 68 -4.83 -12.68 -8.21
N ILE A 69 -5.94 -12.10 -8.65
CA ILE A 69 -7.31 -12.62 -8.49
C ILE A 69 -7.59 -13.58 -9.65
N ILE A 70 -7.97 -14.82 -9.32
CA ILE A 70 -8.29 -15.85 -10.31
C ILE A 70 -9.80 -15.91 -10.56
N ALA A 71 -10.61 -15.64 -9.55
CA ALA A 71 -12.05 -15.64 -9.65
C ALA A 71 -12.69 -14.61 -8.72
N LYS A 72 -13.89 -14.17 -9.10
CA LYS A 72 -14.77 -13.31 -8.32
C LYS A 72 -16.15 -13.95 -8.30
N HIS A 73 -16.73 -14.10 -7.11
CA HIS A 73 -18.07 -14.66 -6.95
C HIS A 73 -18.82 -13.98 -5.81
N GLU A 74 -20.14 -14.17 -5.78
CA GLU A 74 -20.95 -13.67 -4.66
C GLU A 74 -20.62 -14.42 -3.37
N ALA A 75 -20.55 -13.68 -2.27
CA ALA A 75 -20.30 -14.23 -0.95
C ALA A 75 -21.51 -15.01 -0.45
N THR A 76 -21.24 -16.07 0.31
CA THR A 76 -22.27 -16.65 1.18
C THR A 76 -22.46 -15.78 2.42
N GLU A 77 -23.62 -15.88 3.08
CA GLU A 77 -23.87 -15.21 4.36
C GLU A 77 -22.79 -15.50 5.40
N ARG A 78 -22.27 -16.73 5.41
CA ARG A 78 -21.20 -17.13 6.33
C ARG A 78 -19.88 -16.45 5.97
N GLN A 79 -19.55 -16.35 4.69
CA GLN A 79 -18.36 -15.63 4.24
C GLN A 79 -18.43 -14.13 4.59
N HIS A 80 -19.59 -13.51 4.38
CA HIS A 80 -19.82 -12.11 4.74
C HIS A 80 -19.66 -11.89 6.24
N ARG A 81 -20.31 -12.74 7.07
CA ARG A 81 -20.21 -12.64 8.54
C ARG A 81 -18.77 -12.80 9.04
N ILE A 82 -18.05 -13.80 8.54
CA ILE A 82 -16.65 -14.04 8.92
C ILE A 82 -15.77 -12.85 8.51
N ALA A 83 -15.96 -12.30 7.31
CA ALA A 83 -15.22 -11.14 6.86
C ALA A 83 -15.48 -9.93 7.77
N GLU A 84 -16.74 -9.66 8.12
CA GLU A 84 -17.14 -8.55 9.00
C GLU A 84 -16.51 -8.68 10.39
N GLU A 85 -16.65 -9.84 11.03
CA GLU A 85 -16.09 -10.10 12.36
C GLU A 85 -14.56 -9.95 12.39
N ARG A 86 -13.88 -10.47 11.36
CA ARG A 86 -12.42 -10.37 11.22
C ARG A 86 -11.97 -8.95 10.91
N ALA A 87 -12.71 -8.22 10.08
CA ALA A 87 -12.42 -6.83 9.76
C ALA A 87 -12.50 -5.94 11.00
N LEU A 88 -13.60 -6.06 11.75
CA LEU A 88 -13.82 -5.31 12.98
C LEU A 88 -12.69 -5.58 13.99
N ARG A 89 -12.33 -6.84 14.19
CA ARG A 89 -11.22 -7.23 15.07
C ARG A 89 -9.89 -6.65 14.58
N ALA A 90 -9.54 -6.91 13.33
CA ALA A 90 -8.29 -6.45 12.73
C ALA A 90 -8.14 -4.93 12.83
N TYR A 91 -9.23 -4.19 12.58
CA TYR A 91 -9.22 -2.73 12.65
C TYR A 91 -9.19 -2.21 14.09
N ALA A 92 -9.86 -2.88 15.04
CA ALA A 92 -9.79 -2.54 16.46
C ALA A 92 -8.37 -2.71 17.01
N GLU A 93 -7.70 -3.81 16.68
CA GLU A 93 -6.35 -4.16 17.15
C GLU A 93 -5.23 -3.43 16.39
N MET A 94 -5.55 -2.79 15.26
CA MET A 94 -4.58 -2.09 14.44
C MET A 94 -3.97 -0.89 15.20
N SER A 95 -2.64 -0.86 15.27
CA SER A 95 -1.91 0.21 15.96
C SER A 95 -2.18 1.59 15.36
N ALA A 96 -2.10 2.63 16.19
CA ALA A 96 -2.26 4.01 15.75
C ALA A 96 -1.28 4.39 14.63
N LYS A 97 -0.04 3.88 14.69
CA LYS A 97 0.98 4.07 13.64
C LYS A 97 0.53 3.48 12.30
N ARG A 98 -0.07 2.28 12.31
CA ARG A 98 -0.55 1.61 11.10
C ARG A 98 -1.76 2.33 10.51
N LYS A 99 -2.73 2.73 11.33
CA LYS A 99 -3.87 3.58 10.92
C LYS A 99 -3.40 4.92 10.33
N ALA A 100 -2.43 5.58 10.96
CA ALA A 100 -1.83 6.81 10.44
C ALA A 100 -1.15 6.60 9.08
N SER A 101 -0.44 5.48 8.91
CA SER A 101 0.21 5.14 7.64
C SER A 101 -0.80 4.91 6.51
N MET A 102 -1.92 4.24 6.80
CA MET A 102 -3.02 4.07 5.84
C MET A 102 -3.61 5.42 5.42
N LYS A 103 -3.86 6.31 6.39
CA LYS A 103 -4.35 7.67 6.13
C LYS A 103 -3.38 8.47 5.25
N ALA A 104 -2.07 8.40 5.53
CA ALA A 104 -1.04 9.08 4.75
C ALA A 104 -1.01 8.57 3.29
N ARG A 105 -1.18 7.26 3.08
CA ARG A 105 -1.28 6.65 1.74
C ARG A 105 -2.66 6.77 1.08
N LYS A 106 -3.62 7.43 1.75
CA LYS A 106 -5.03 7.52 1.32
C LYS A 106 -5.68 6.13 1.10
N THR A 107 -5.24 5.12 1.85
CA THR A 107 -5.84 3.78 1.84
C THR A 107 -7.02 3.74 2.80
N ARG A 108 -8.25 3.66 2.24
CA ARG A 108 -9.51 3.59 2.99
C ARG A 108 -9.97 2.16 3.27
N TYR A 109 -9.58 1.21 2.44
CA TYR A 109 -10.10 -0.14 2.48
C TYR A 109 -9.10 -1.10 3.13
N ILE A 110 -9.59 -2.14 3.78
CA ILE A 110 -8.81 -3.32 4.15
C ILE A 110 -9.34 -4.55 3.41
N ALA A 111 -8.42 -5.45 3.11
CA ALA A 111 -8.71 -6.74 2.50
C ALA A 111 -8.56 -7.83 3.56
N VAL A 112 -9.67 -8.48 3.89
CA VAL A 112 -9.78 -9.48 4.96
C VAL A 112 -10.01 -10.87 4.39
N ASP A 113 -9.35 -11.87 4.96
CA ASP A 113 -9.61 -13.25 4.61
C ASP A 113 -11.00 -13.66 5.12
N THR A 114 -11.79 -14.25 4.25
CA THR A 114 -12.96 -15.04 4.61
C THR A 114 -12.67 -16.54 4.46
N GLU A 115 -13.67 -17.40 4.66
CA GLU A 115 -13.52 -18.83 4.44
C GLU A 115 -13.59 -19.20 2.95
N LYS A 116 -12.91 -20.30 2.61
CA LYS A 116 -13.09 -20.97 1.31
C LYS A 116 -14.33 -21.86 1.37
N ASN A 117 -15.06 -21.98 0.28
CA ASN A 117 -16.21 -22.88 0.14
C ASN A 117 -16.19 -23.61 -1.21
N GLU A 118 -17.27 -24.30 -1.57
CA GLU A 118 -17.41 -25.04 -2.82
C GLU A 118 -17.34 -24.17 -4.09
N LYS A 119 -17.59 -22.85 -3.98
CA LYS A 119 -17.46 -21.90 -5.09
C LYS A 119 -16.04 -21.37 -5.25
N THR A 120 -15.20 -21.55 -4.22
CA THR A 120 -13.82 -21.08 -4.24
C THR A 120 -13.02 -21.88 -5.25
N SER A 121 -12.29 -21.17 -6.11
CA SER A 121 -11.35 -21.77 -7.06
C SER A 121 -10.34 -22.67 -6.34
N ALA A 122 -10.10 -23.86 -6.91
CA ALA A 122 -9.13 -24.81 -6.38
C ALA A 122 -7.72 -24.21 -6.26
N ASP A 123 -7.36 -23.32 -7.18
CA ASP A 123 -6.06 -22.64 -7.21
C ASP A 123 -5.95 -21.46 -6.23
N ALA A 124 -7.07 -21.04 -5.62
CA ALA A 124 -7.08 -19.94 -4.67
C ALA A 124 -6.35 -20.35 -3.38
N LYS A 125 -5.37 -19.53 -2.97
CA LYS A 125 -4.74 -19.66 -1.65
C LYS A 125 -5.58 -19.01 -0.56
N LYS A 126 -6.27 -17.92 -0.89
CA LYS A 126 -7.14 -17.17 0.03
C LYS A 126 -8.40 -16.73 -0.69
N SER A 127 -9.50 -16.63 0.06
CA SER A 127 -10.73 -15.96 -0.35
C SER A 127 -10.83 -14.69 0.48
N VAL A 128 -10.99 -13.55 -0.18
CA VAL A 128 -10.83 -12.22 0.42
C VAL A 128 -12.06 -11.38 0.16
N MET A 129 -12.49 -10.61 1.15
CA MET A 129 -13.49 -9.56 1.00
C MET A 129 -12.90 -8.20 1.35
N ILE A 130 -13.49 -7.15 0.81
CA ILE A 130 -13.05 -5.77 1.03
C ILE A 130 -13.95 -5.15 2.09
N TRP A 131 -13.36 -4.49 3.08
CA TRP A 131 -14.07 -3.80 4.15
C TRP A 131 -13.66 -2.33 4.18
N ASP A 132 -14.64 -1.46 4.40
CA ASP A 132 -14.46 -0.02 4.39
C ASP A 132 -14.27 0.52 5.81
N THR A 133 -13.12 1.13 6.09
CA THR A 133 -12.81 1.64 7.42
C THR A 133 -13.63 2.87 7.82
N GLN A 134 -14.34 3.51 6.88
CA GLN A 134 -15.18 4.68 7.16
C GLN A 134 -16.61 4.29 7.53
N SER A 135 -17.27 3.46 6.71
CA SER A 135 -18.62 2.96 7.04
C SER A 135 -18.59 1.80 8.04
N GLN A 136 -17.43 1.16 8.20
CA GLN A 136 -17.23 -0.03 9.03
C GLN A 136 -18.07 -1.22 8.58
N GLU A 137 -18.10 -1.47 7.28
CA GLU A 137 -18.88 -2.54 6.65
C GLU A 137 -18.11 -3.17 5.48
N VAL A 138 -18.39 -4.43 5.20
CA VAL A 138 -17.95 -5.09 3.96
C VAL A 138 -18.53 -4.36 2.73
N VAL A 139 -17.67 -4.15 1.72
CA VAL A 139 -18.02 -3.46 0.48
C VAL A 139 -18.65 -4.43 -0.51
N GLY A 140 -19.96 -4.29 -0.71
CA GLY A 140 -20.73 -5.12 -1.62
C GLY A 140 -20.75 -6.59 -1.18
N ASN A 141 -21.03 -7.50 -2.11
CA ASN A 141 -21.19 -8.93 -1.79
C ASN A 141 -20.19 -9.82 -2.54
N ASN A 142 -18.97 -9.34 -2.80
CA ASN A 142 -18.00 -10.06 -3.62
C ASN A 142 -16.89 -10.70 -2.80
N VAL A 143 -16.58 -11.95 -3.11
CA VAL A 143 -15.38 -12.66 -2.67
C VAL A 143 -14.39 -12.71 -3.83
N TYR A 144 -13.14 -12.36 -3.53
CA TYR A 144 -12.02 -12.43 -4.44
C TYR A 144 -11.17 -13.66 -4.09
N ASP A 145 -11.05 -14.58 -5.04
CA ASP A 145 -10.20 -15.75 -4.92
C ASP A 145 -8.79 -15.42 -5.38
N VAL A 146 -7.87 -15.43 -4.44
CA VAL A 146 -6.51 -14.89 -4.61
C VAL A 146 -5.50 -16.02 -4.66
N LYS A 147 -4.72 -16.10 -5.75
CA LYS A 147 -3.64 -17.09 -5.91
C LYS A 147 -2.43 -16.76 -5.04
N SER A 148 -2.08 -15.47 -5.02
CA SER A 148 -0.87 -14.96 -4.39
C SER A 148 -1.27 -13.79 -3.49
N PRO A 149 -1.70 -14.08 -2.25
CA PRO A 149 -2.11 -13.03 -1.34
C PRO A 149 -0.91 -12.12 -1.04
N PRO A 150 -1.11 -10.80 -1.00
CA PRO A 150 -0.04 -9.87 -0.65
C PRO A 150 0.38 -10.07 0.82
N PRO A 151 1.56 -9.59 1.25
CA PRO A 151 1.94 -9.63 2.66
C PRO A 151 0.99 -8.83 3.55
N VAL A 152 0.75 -9.28 4.79
CA VAL A 152 -0.05 -8.52 5.75
C VAL A 152 0.60 -7.16 6.02
N GLY A 153 -0.20 -6.09 5.98
CA GLY A 153 0.27 -4.69 6.13
C GLY A 153 0.68 -4.01 4.82
N SER A 154 0.74 -4.76 3.72
CA SER A 154 0.96 -4.17 2.39
C SER A 154 -0.36 -3.75 1.73
N THR A 155 -0.29 -2.72 0.89
CA THR A 155 -1.44 -2.26 0.09
C THR A 155 -1.39 -2.88 -1.30
N ALA A 156 -2.50 -3.44 -1.75
CA ALA A 156 -2.64 -4.06 -3.05
C ALA A 156 -3.99 -3.69 -3.70
N LYS A 157 -4.07 -3.80 -5.03
CA LYS A 157 -5.33 -3.61 -5.75
C LYS A 157 -6.11 -4.92 -5.82
N PHE A 158 -7.34 -4.89 -5.35
CA PHE A 158 -8.34 -5.93 -5.49
C PHE A 158 -9.46 -5.40 -6.38
N ASP A 159 -9.46 -5.80 -7.66
CA ASP A 159 -10.35 -5.22 -8.66
C ASP A 159 -10.17 -3.68 -8.72
N THR A 160 -11.21 -2.91 -8.38
CA THR A 160 -11.17 -1.44 -8.36
C THR A 160 -10.70 -0.85 -7.03
N TYR A 161 -10.56 -1.68 -5.99
CA TYR A 161 -10.25 -1.22 -4.62
C TYR A 161 -8.75 -1.29 -4.32
N SER A 162 -8.17 -0.19 -3.86
CA SER A 162 -6.84 -0.18 -3.24
C SER A 162 -7.01 -0.43 -1.74
N ALA A 163 -6.61 -1.61 -1.27
CA ALA A 163 -6.85 -2.07 0.09
C ALA A 163 -5.58 -2.55 0.78
N GLU A 164 -5.46 -2.28 2.08
CA GLU A 164 -4.42 -2.89 2.89
C GLU A 164 -4.81 -4.31 3.27
N TYR A 165 -3.96 -5.28 2.97
CA TYR A 165 -4.24 -6.67 3.33
C TYR A 165 -3.97 -6.92 4.81
N VAL A 166 -4.97 -7.43 5.52
CA VAL A 166 -4.90 -7.71 6.96
C VAL A 166 -4.99 -9.20 7.27
N GLY A 167 -5.15 -10.06 6.26
CA GLY A 167 -5.30 -11.50 6.45
C GLY A 167 -6.55 -11.84 7.26
N SER A 168 -6.45 -12.82 8.16
CA SER A 168 -7.55 -13.24 9.03
C SER A 168 -7.82 -12.34 10.24
N GLY A 169 -7.05 -11.26 10.42
CA GLY A 169 -7.19 -10.35 11.56
C GLY A 169 -6.56 -10.87 12.86
N SER A 170 -5.44 -11.59 12.77
CA SER A 170 -4.65 -12.16 13.87
C SER A 170 -3.18 -12.30 13.48
#